data_AF-A0A4Q5NQ84-F1
#
_entry.id   AF-A0A4Q5NQ84-F1
#
_cell.length_a   1.000
_cell.length_b   1.000
_cell.length_c   1.000
_cell.angle_alpha   90.00
_cell.angle_beta   90.00
_cell.angle_gamma   90.00
#
_symmetry.space_group_name_H-M   'P 1'
#
loop_
_entity.id
_entity.type
_entity.pdbx_description
1 polymer ?
#
loop_
_entity_poly.entity_id
_entity_poly.type
_entity_poly.pdbx_seq_one_letter_code
_entity_poly.pdbx_strand_id
1 'polypeptide(L)'
;MQLQSRIEGAFLGLAVGDALGAPLEFLPPVVAQQRFGTLTEMVGNSIWDPGEWTDDTAMTLGVARGILAGANGGDEIEVTGAEFLKWSTTAKDVGSTITATFRNLDSYDDWFDAARNTPQAMRGEAGGNGSLMRILPVALAFPNRDEMLHHSALHSAMTHHDSQAEVCCALYCLWVSRLLNGEGKREAWRAALNEAKNLKRYDERTAGPEPLPDEFWPRLEDIENLKFEQLQPSGYAGYVVECLEAAVWCVLNFDSYEETIVKIVNLAGEADTLGAVAGGAAGTIYGLEAIPKRWLDALYEREELAKVGYSLFALREHKRAYSKPGLPPFLFDWLDSQMAAGRNPLTTYDALQLQAAGITHVLDLRESHEWSPPHYGSEAVETFEKLGITRLHQPIVDTYEPTNGDFDAIALWLEKALSDPKNKVYVHCRAGMERTASILCAIFARQHGTSFEEALTILRRKRPIFAPLPGQIRAAKAWLAIT
;
A
#
# COMPACT_ATOMS: atom_id res chain seq x y z
N MET A 1 5.84 -18.75 8.93
CA MET A 1 5.18 -17.48 9.27
C MET A 1 4.32 -17.05 8.10
N GLN A 2 3.09 -16.58 8.36
CA GLN A 2 2.16 -16.15 7.32
C GLN A 2 2.62 -14.82 6.70
N LEU A 3 2.32 -14.60 5.42
CA LEU A 3 2.73 -13.39 4.69
C LEU A 3 2.14 -12.11 5.31
N GLN A 4 0.89 -12.16 5.78
CA GLN A 4 0.25 -11.03 6.46
C GLN A 4 1.08 -10.55 7.65
N SER A 5 1.47 -11.47 8.56
CA SER A 5 2.30 -11.15 9.73
C SER A 5 3.66 -10.55 9.33
N ARG A 6 4.27 -10.96 8.20
CA ARG A 6 5.49 -10.34 7.69
C ARG A 6 5.27 -8.89 7.24
N ILE A 7 4.19 -8.62 6.51
CA ILE A 7 3.90 -7.29 5.97
C ILE A 7 3.48 -6.32 7.09
N GLU A 8 2.59 -6.75 7.98
CA GLU A 8 2.18 -5.97 9.16
C GLU A 8 3.37 -5.75 10.10
N GLY A 9 4.19 -6.79 10.30
CA GLY A 9 5.43 -6.72 11.06
C GLY A 9 6.46 -5.77 10.45
N ALA A 10 6.59 -5.74 9.12
CA ALA A 10 7.46 -4.79 8.43
C ALA A 10 6.98 -3.34 8.65
N PHE A 11 5.69 -3.08 8.41
CA PHE A 11 5.15 -1.72 8.48
C PHE A 11 5.14 -1.17 9.91
N LEU A 12 4.68 -1.94 10.89
CA LEU A 12 4.75 -1.56 12.31
C LEU A 12 6.20 -1.60 12.83
N GLY A 13 7.02 -2.50 12.31
CA GLY A 13 8.42 -2.63 12.69
C GLY A 13 9.26 -1.43 12.28
N LEU A 14 8.95 -0.79 11.15
CA LEU A 14 9.52 0.49 10.77
C LEU A 14 9.15 1.56 11.80
N ALA A 15 7.84 1.73 12.09
CA ALA A 15 7.37 2.77 13.00
C ALA A 15 7.88 2.60 14.44
N VAL A 16 8.05 1.35 14.90
CA VAL A 16 8.66 1.06 16.19
C VAL A 16 10.15 1.41 16.22
N GLY A 17 10.88 1.14 15.13
CA GLY A 17 12.29 1.48 15.01
C GLY A 17 12.53 2.99 15.02
N ASP A 18 11.73 3.71 14.24
CA ASP A 18 11.63 5.17 14.24
C ASP A 18 11.40 5.71 15.67
N ALA A 19 10.25 5.35 16.28
CA ALA A 19 9.87 5.89 17.58
C ALA A 19 10.84 5.53 18.73
N LEU A 20 11.52 4.39 18.65
CA LEU A 20 12.56 4.03 19.64
C LEU A 20 13.85 4.85 19.42
N GLY A 21 14.15 5.21 18.16
CA GLY A 21 15.32 5.99 17.78
C GLY A 21 15.18 7.51 17.99
N ALA A 22 13.96 8.04 17.87
CA ALA A 22 13.68 9.48 17.95
C ALA A 22 14.33 10.22 19.14
N PRO A 23 14.40 9.66 20.37
CA PRO A 23 15.04 10.35 21.49
C PRO A 23 16.57 10.51 21.37
N LEU A 24 17.22 9.67 20.55
CA LEU A 24 18.67 9.64 20.32
C LEU A 24 19.08 10.43 19.06
N GLU A 25 18.11 10.86 18.27
CA GLU A 25 18.32 11.62 17.03
C GLU A 25 19.24 12.85 17.27
N PHE A 26 20.19 13.04 16.36
CA PHE A 26 21.26 14.05 16.37
C PHE A 26 22.19 14.06 17.59
N LEU A 27 22.08 13.10 18.50
CA LEU A 27 23.01 12.99 19.63
C LEU A 27 24.31 12.31 19.20
N PRO A 28 25.47 12.85 19.61
CA PRO A 28 26.71 12.08 19.56
C PRO A 28 26.58 10.81 20.42
N PRO A 29 27.16 9.66 20.01
CA PRO A 29 27.02 8.39 20.74
C PRO A 29 27.38 8.47 22.22
N VAL A 30 28.44 9.23 22.55
CA VAL A 30 28.86 9.45 23.94
C VAL A 30 27.79 10.19 24.76
N VAL A 31 27.12 11.17 24.16
CA VAL A 31 26.06 11.95 24.81
C VAL A 31 24.80 11.09 24.98
N ALA A 32 24.42 10.33 23.95
CA ALA A 32 23.31 9.39 24.02
C ALA A 32 23.52 8.36 25.14
N GLN A 33 24.71 7.73 25.20
CA GLN A 33 25.08 6.78 26.24
C GLN A 33 25.08 7.39 27.65
N GLN A 34 25.53 8.64 27.81
CA GLN A 34 25.49 9.33 29.11
C GLN A 34 24.07 9.65 29.57
N ARG A 35 23.18 10.01 28.64
CA ARG A 35 21.82 10.45 28.93
C ARG A 35 20.85 9.28 29.14
N PHE A 36 20.97 8.24 28.31
CA PHE A 36 19.99 7.16 28.25
C PHE A 36 20.58 5.79 28.62
N GLY A 37 21.91 5.68 28.77
CA GLY A 37 22.55 4.37 28.82
C GLY A 37 22.37 3.64 27.49
N THR A 38 22.15 2.32 27.55
CA THR A 38 21.63 1.58 26.40
C THR A 38 20.11 1.69 26.40
N LEU A 39 19.55 2.39 25.43
CA LEU A 39 18.11 2.54 25.32
C LEU A 39 17.45 1.25 24.84
N THR A 40 16.52 0.72 25.62
CA THR A 40 15.76 -0.51 25.29
C THR A 40 14.26 -0.32 25.31
N GLU A 41 13.77 0.85 25.73
CA GLU A 41 12.35 1.14 25.89
C GLU A 41 12.00 2.48 25.27
N MET A 42 10.74 2.64 24.86
CA MET A 42 10.21 3.91 24.34
C MET A 42 10.19 4.94 25.47
N VAL A 43 11.11 5.89 25.39
CA VAL A 43 11.19 7.06 26.28
C VAL A 43 11.00 8.31 25.45
N GLY A 44 10.63 9.41 26.08
CA GLY A 44 10.60 10.71 25.43
C GLY A 44 11.88 11.50 25.63
N ASN A 45 11.98 12.65 24.98
CA ASN A 45 12.94 13.69 25.29
C ASN A 45 12.23 15.06 25.39
N SER A 46 12.90 16.17 25.09
CA SER A 46 12.26 17.50 25.12
C SER A 46 11.43 17.84 23.88
N ILE A 47 11.53 17.01 22.83
CA ILE A 47 10.91 17.17 21.52
C ILE A 47 9.84 16.09 21.32
N TRP A 48 10.21 14.83 21.58
CA TRP A 48 9.40 13.64 21.32
C TRP A 48 8.80 13.07 22.60
N ASP A 49 7.51 12.74 22.56
CA ASP A 49 6.84 11.97 23.59
C ASP A 49 7.21 10.47 23.49
N PRO A 50 7.11 9.67 24.57
CA PRO A 50 7.37 8.25 24.51
C PRO A 50 6.51 7.53 23.46
N GLY A 51 7.15 6.87 22.48
CA GLY A 51 6.47 6.11 21.43
C GLY A 51 5.95 6.96 20.26
N GLU A 52 6.21 8.27 20.27
CA GLU A 52 5.98 9.16 19.13
C GLU A 52 7.02 8.89 18.03
N TRP A 53 6.56 8.81 16.78
CA TRP A 53 7.39 8.62 15.59
C TRP A 53 7.67 9.95 14.87
N THR A 54 8.69 9.99 14.02
CA THR A 54 9.20 11.20 13.33
C THR A 54 8.67 11.33 11.89
N ASP A 55 9.36 12.10 11.04
CA ASP A 55 9.05 12.23 9.63
C ASP A 55 9.19 10.90 8.87
N ASP A 56 10.04 9.98 9.32
CA ASP A 56 10.20 8.64 8.75
C ASP A 56 8.86 7.91 8.63
N THR A 57 8.14 7.73 9.74
CA THR A 57 6.81 7.08 9.73
C THR A 57 5.76 7.95 9.07
N ALA A 58 5.79 9.27 9.28
CA ALA A 58 4.80 10.19 8.71
C ALA A 58 4.80 10.14 7.18
N MET A 59 5.99 10.21 6.58
CA MET A 59 6.15 10.15 5.14
C MET A 59 5.99 8.72 4.63
N THR A 60 6.32 7.68 5.40
CA THR A 60 5.96 6.29 5.07
C THR A 60 4.45 6.11 4.94
N LEU A 61 3.65 6.68 5.84
CA LEU A 61 2.19 6.71 5.76
C LEU A 61 1.71 7.43 4.50
N GLY A 62 2.33 8.57 4.15
CA GLY A 62 2.04 9.31 2.91
C GLY A 62 2.26 8.46 1.65
N VAL A 63 3.41 7.77 1.55
CA VAL A 63 3.72 6.85 0.44
C VAL A 63 2.70 5.71 0.39
N ALA A 64 2.38 5.08 1.52
CA ALA A 64 1.41 4.00 1.58
C ALA A 64 0.01 4.46 1.13
N ARG A 65 -0.44 5.64 1.58
CA ARG A 65 -1.73 6.23 1.18
C ARG A 65 -1.75 6.60 -0.30
N GLY A 66 -0.65 7.12 -0.84
CA GLY A 66 -0.50 7.38 -2.27
C GLY A 66 -0.64 6.11 -3.10
N ILE A 67 0.08 5.04 -2.74
CA ILE A 67 -0.01 3.74 -3.42
C ILE A 67 -1.44 3.20 -3.40
N LEU A 68 -2.11 3.27 -2.23
CA LEU A 68 -3.49 2.84 -2.08
C LEU A 68 -4.46 3.70 -2.92
N ALA A 69 -4.22 5.00 -3.03
CA ALA A 69 -5.01 5.89 -3.89
C ALA A 69 -4.77 5.58 -5.38
N GLY A 70 -3.53 5.33 -5.78
CA GLY A 70 -3.16 4.91 -7.14
C GLY A 70 -3.88 3.63 -7.57
N ALA A 71 -3.93 2.63 -6.68
CA ALA A 71 -4.69 1.39 -6.90
C ALA A 71 -6.20 1.60 -7.03
N ASN A 72 -6.71 2.76 -6.57
CA ASN A 72 -8.11 3.19 -6.67
C ASN A 72 -8.34 4.22 -7.79
N GLY A 73 -7.39 4.39 -8.71
CA GLY A 73 -7.49 5.29 -9.85
C GLY A 73 -7.16 6.76 -9.57
N GLY A 74 -6.66 7.07 -8.37
CA GLY A 74 -6.05 8.37 -8.06
C GLY A 74 -4.64 8.50 -8.65
N ASP A 75 -4.07 9.70 -8.58
CA ASP A 75 -2.66 9.91 -8.88
C ASP A 75 -1.83 9.62 -7.63
N GLU A 76 -1.03 8.56 -7.69
CA GLU A 76 -0.22 8.08 -6.57
C GLU A 76 0.77 9.13 -6.05
N ILE A 77 1.44 9.85 -6.94
CA ILE A 77 2.49 10.81 -6.56
C ILE A 77 1.87 12.09 -6.04
N GLU A 78 0.80 12.58 -6.66
CA GLU A 78 0.08 13.75 -6.15
C GLU A 78 -0.54 13.49 -4.78
N VAL A 79 -1.14 12.33 -4.56
CA VAL A 79 -1.69 11.98 -3.24
C VAL A 79 -0.57 11.84 -2.20
N THR A 80 0.54 11.21 -2.56
CA THR A 80 1.72 11.12 -1.66
C THR A 80 2.21 12.51 -1.28
N GLY A 81 2.38 13.39 -2.27
CA GLY A 81 2.80 14.76 -2.08
C GLY A 81 1.84 15.58 -1.22
N ALA A 82 0.53 15.44 -1.44
CA ALA A 82 -0.49 16.08 -0.63
C ALA A 82 -0.45 15.62 0.84
N GLU A 83 -0.20 14.35 1.10
CA GLU A 83 -0.01 13.84 2.46
C GLU A 83 1.26 14.41 3.11
N PHE A 84 2.36 14.57 2.36
CA PHE A 84 3.58 15.21 2.86
C PHE A 84 3.36 16.68 3.20
N LEU A 85 2.71 17.44 2.32
CA LEU A 85 2.37 18.84 2.57
C LEU A 85 1.48 18.97 3.81
N LYS A 86 0.45 18.12 3.93
CA LYS A 86 -0.44 18.10 5.10
C LYS A 86 0.33 17.85 6.39
N TRP A 87 1.17 16.81 6.44
CA TRP A 87 2.00 16.50 7.61
C TRP A 87 2.91 17.68 7.99
N SER A 88 3.57 18.30 7.01
CA SER A 88 4.53 19.37 7.27
C SER A 88 3.94 20.61 7.94
N THR A 89 2.62 20.82 7.88
CA THR A 89 1.94 21.92 8.58
C THR A 89 1.99 21.81 10.10
N THR A 90 2.17 20.61 10.63
CA THR A 90 2.21 20.32 12.08
C THR A 90 3.48 19.62 12.52
N ALA A 91 4.43 19.42 11.60
CA ALA A 91 5.67 18.70 11.85
C ALA A 91 6.56 19.46 12.85
N LYS A 92 7.22 18.69 13.74
CA LYS A 92 8.21 19.23 14.69
C LYS A 92 9.53 19.56 14.01
N ASP A 93 9.89 18.78 12.99
CA ASP A 93 11.01 19.03 12.10
C ASP A 93 10.67 18.58 10.67
N VAL A 94 11.34 19.17 9.67
CA VAL A 94 11.24 18.80 8.26
C VAL A 94 12.62 18.90 7.63
N GLY A 95 13.12 17.79 7.10
CA GLY A 95 14.43 17.72 6.45
C GLY A 95 14.66 18.80 5.36
N SER A 96 15.92 19.20 5.20
CA SER A 96 16.29 20.33 4.32
C SER A 96 15.96 20.11 2.85
N THR A 97 16.16 18.89 2.33
CA THR A 97 15.82 18.51 0.95
C THR A 97 14.31 18.61 0.72
N ILE A 98 13.50 18.09 1.65
CA ILE A 98 12.04 18.13 1.59
C ILE A 98 11.54 19.57 1.62
N THR A 99 12.06 20.37 2.55
CA THR A 99 11.77 21.81 2.65
C THR A 99 12.10 22.55 1.35
N ALA A 100 13.22 22.23 0.70
CA ALA A 100 13.60 22.82 -0.58
C ALA A 100 12.65 22.41 -1.71
N THR A 101 12.28 21.13 -1.79
CA THR A 101 11.30 20.64 -2.77
C THR A 101 9.95 21.33 -2.61
N PHE A 102 9.42 21.46 -1.40
CA PHE A 102 8.15 22.15 -1.17
C PHE A 102 8.18 23.61 -1.61
N ARG A 103 9.26 24.34 -1.32
CA ARG A 103 9.42 25.73 -1.80
C ARG A 103 9.47 25.83 -3.32
N ASN A 104 10.05 24.83 -3.97
CA ASN A 104 10.14 24.79 -5.42
C ASN A 104 8.79 24.48 -6.08
N LEU A 105 7.87 23.77 -5.41
CA LEU A 105 6.54 23.48 -5.98
C LEU A 105 5.79 24.76 -6.38
N ASP A 106 5.95 25.86 -5.61
CA ASP A 106 5.37 27.17 -5.94
C ASP A 106 5.79 27.69 -7.32
N SER A 107 6.93 27.23 -7.85
CA SER A 107 7.50 27.68 -9.12
C SER A 107 7.40 26.65 -10.26
N TYR A 108 7.28 25.35 -9.96
CA TYR A 108 7.34 24.28 -10.96
C TYR A 108 6.02 23.52 -11.15
N ASP A 109 5.09 23.55 -10.19
CA ASP A 109 3.78 22.84 -10.26
C ASP A 109 3.88 21.33 -10.62
N ASP A 110 5.04 20.72 -10.37
CA ASP A 110 5.34 19.29 -10.56
C ASP A 110 6.41 18.86 -9.55
N TRP A 111 6.21 17.70 -8.92
CA TRP A 111 7.09 17.18 -7.87
C TRP A 111 8.50 16.84 -8.36
N PHE A 112 8.62 16.29 -9.57
CA PHE A 112 9.91 15.85 -10.11
C PHE A 112 10.76 17.03 -10.53
N ASP A 113 10.16 18.03 -11.16
CA ASP A 113 10.84 19.27 -11.52
C ASP A 113 11.18 20.08 -10.26
N ALA A 114 10.30 20.15 -9.26
CA ALA A 114 10.61 20.79 -7.98
C ALA A 114 11.82 20.14 -7.28
N ALA A 115 11.89 18.80 -7.25
CA ALA A 115 12.99 18.04 -6.67
C ALA A 115 14.30 18.22 -7.43
N ARG A 116 14.25 18.19 -8.77
CA ARG A 116 15.42 18.39 -9.65
C ARG A 116 16.07 19.76 -9.48
N ASN A 117 15.28 20.77 -9.14
CA ASN A 117 15.75 22.15 -9.00
C ASN A 117 16.07 22.55 -7.55
N THR A 118 16.20 21.60 -6.62
CA THR A 118 16.68 21.90 -5.27
C THR A 118 18.17 22.30 -5.29
N PRO A 119 18.65 23.17 -4.37
CA PRO A 119 20.07 23.53 -4.32
C PRO A 119 21.00 22.33 -4.20
N GLN A 120 20.59 21.31 -3.42
CA GLN A 120 21.30 20.05 -3.26
C GLN A 120 21.36 19.28 -4.57
N ALA A 121 20.23 19.08 -5.27
CA ALA A 121 20.21 18.36 -6.54
C ALA A 121 21.06 19.06 -7.61
N MET A 122 20.98 20.40 -7.70
CA MET A 122 21.82 21.18 -8.63
C MET A 122 23.32 21.10 -8.35
N ARG A 123 23.72 20.75 -7.12
CA ARG A 123 25.12 20.52 -6.72
C ARG A 123 25.54 19.05 -6.77
N GLY A 124 24.62 18.13 -7.05
CA GLY A 124 24.87 16.68 -6.94
C GLY A 124 25.00 16.20 -5.49
N GLU A 125 24.37 16.91 -4.54
CA GLU A 125 24.44 16.67 -3.09
C GLU A 125 23.08 16.22 -2.52
N ALA A 126 22.17 15.69 -3.35
CA ALA A 126 20.82 15.28 -2.95
C ALA A 126 20.73 13.81 -2.45
N GLY A 127 21.86 13.18 -2.12
CA GLY A 127 21.96 11.81 -1.61
C GLY A 127 21.53 11.61 -0.15
N GLY A 128 20.55 12.38 0.34
CA GLY A 128 19.97 12.21 1.66
C GLY A 128 19.17 10.90 1.79
N ASN A 129 19.09 10.34 2.99
CA ASN A 129 18.34 9.11 3.31
C ASN A 129 16.81 9.27 3.29
N GLY A 130 16.29 10.49 3.15
CA GLY A 130 14.86 10.80 3.30
C GLY A 130 13.92 10.12 2.31
N SER A 131 14.40 9.65 1.15
CA SER A 131 13.61 8.76 0.28
C SER A 131 13.67 7.29 0.72
N LEU A 132 14.83 6.82 1.17
CA LEU A 132 15.04 5.45 1.64
C LEU A 132 14.21 5.14 2.88
N MET A 133 14.15 6.07 3.83
CA MET A 133 13.45 5.89 5.11
C MET A 133 11.97 5.51 4.95
N ARG A 134 11.36 5.93 3.84
CA ARG A 134 9.93 5.80 3.57
C ARG A 134 9.56 4.92 2.39
N ILE A 135 10.54 4.22 1.80
CA ILE A 135 10.32 3.44 0.57
C ILE A 135 9.64 2.09 0.81
N LEU A 136 9.66 1.59 2.06
CA LEU A 136 9.16 0.27 2.44
C LEU A 136 7.78 -0.08 1.84
N PRO A 137 6.76 0.80 1.81
CA PRO A 137 5.43 0.45 1.31
C PRO A 137 5.43 -0.03 -0.15
N VAL A 138 6.38 0.43 -0.96
CA VAL A 138 6.55 -0.01 -2.36
C VAL A 138 6.86 -1.52 -2.39
N ALA A 139 7.83 -1.97 -1.59
CA ALA A 139 8.20 -3.38 -1.52
C ALA A 139 7.06 -4.27 -0.99
N LEU A 140 6.25 -3.72 -0.07
CA LEU A 140 5.11 -4.42 0.52
C LEU A 140 3.96 -4.56 -0.50
N ALA A 141 3.61 -3.49 -1.22
CA ALA A 141 2.45 -3.47 -2.12
C ALA A 141 2.68 -4.19 -3.46
N PHE A 142 3.88 -4.10 -4.05
CA PHE A 142 4.12 -4.51 -5.43
C PHE A 142 4.84 -5.87 -5.51
N PRO A 143 4.14 -6.97 -5.88
CA PRO A 143 4.76 -8.28 -6.04
C PRO A 143 5.50 -8.43 -7.38
N ASN A 144 5.15 -7.63 -8.39
CA ASN A 144 5.84 -7.60 -9.67
C ASN A 144 7.09 -6.73 -9.55
N ARG A 145 8.23 -7.30 -9.93
CA ARG A 145 9.55 -6.68 -9.82
C ARG A 145 9.66 -5.35 -10.58
N ASP A 146 9.27 -5.32 -11.85
CA ASP A 146 9.45 -4.13 -12.70
C ASP A 146 8.49 -3.00 -12.26
N GLU A 147 7.28 -3.35 -11.84
CA GLU A 147 6.34 -2.41 -11.23
C GLU A 147 6.92 -1.84 -9.93
N MET A 148 7.39 -2.70 -9.00
CA MET A 148 8.02 -2.27 -7.75
C MET A 148 9.19 -1.31 -7.98
N LEU A 149 10.07 -1.61 -8.93
CA LEU A 149 11.24 -0.77 -9.24
C LEU A 149 10.85 0.56 -9.91
N HIS A 150 9.81 0.57 -10.75
CA HIS A 150 9.26 1.80 -11.31
C HIS A 150 8.70 2.71 -10.21
N HIS A 151 7.84 2.19 -9.34
CA HIS A 151 7.29 2.95 -8.21
C HIS A 151 8.39 3.39 -7.23
N SER A 152 9.40 2.55 -6.97
CA SER A 152 10.55 2.93 -6.15
C SER A 152 11.30 4.14 -6.73
N ALA A 153 11.50 4.18 -8.04
CA ALA A 153 12.18 5.29 -8.70
C ALA A 153 11.36 6.59 -8.61
N LEU A 154 10.04 6.52 -8.80
CA LEU A 154 9.14 7.68 -8.69
C LEU A 154 9.13 8.26 -7.26
N HIS A 155 8.96 7.42 -6.23
CA HIS A 155 8.92 7.85 -4.83
C HIS A 155 10.25 8.40 -4.32
N SER A 156 11.37 7.92 -4.86
CA SER A 156 12.67 8.55 -4.60
C SER A 156 12.74 9.94 -5.27
N ALA A 157 12.50 9.98 -6.57
CA ALA A 157 12.72 11.16 -7.40
C ALA A 157 11.77 12.33 -7.12
N MET A 158 10.58 12.09 -6.55
CA MET A 158 9.63 13.16 -6.19
C MET A 158 10.17 14.15 -5.15
N THR A 159 11.29 13.83 -4.49
CA THR A 159 11.96 14.74 -3.54
C THR A 159 13.49 14.69 -3.63
N HIS A 160 14.07 13.52 -3.93
CA HIS A 160 15.51 13.30 -3.99
C HIS A 160 15.88 12.94 -5.43
N HIS A 161 16.20 13.96 -6.24
CA HIS A 161 16.70 13.77 -7.60
C HIS A 161 18.20 13.41 -7.55
N ASP A 162 18.51 12.18 -7.14
CA ASP A 162 19.87 11.68 -6.95
C ASP A 162 19.96 10.17 -7.26
N SER A 163 21.01 9.77 -8.01
CA SER A 163 21.19 8.38 -8.45
C SER A 163 21.50 7.42 -7.31
N GLN A 164 22.23 7.85 -6.28
CA GLN A 164 22.54 7.01 -5.13
C GLN A 164 21.28 6.76 -4.31
N ALA A 165 20.46 7.80 -4.09
CA ALA A 165 19.17 7.67 -3.41
C ALA A 165 18.23 6.72 -4.16
N GLU A 166 18.13 6.85 -5.49
CA GLU A 166 17.29 5.99 -6.33
C GLU A 166 17.76 4.52 -6.27
N VAL A 167 19.07 4.26 -6.38
CA VAL A 167 19.64 2.91 -6.33
C VAL A 167 19.49 2.29 -4.94
N CYS A 168 19.71 3.04 -3.86
CA CYS A 168 19.52 2.55 -2.49
C CYS A 168 18.05 2.19 -2.21
N CYS A 169 17.09 3.02 -2.66
CA CYS A 169 15.66 2.73 -2.57
C CYS A 169 15.30 1.43 -3.31
N ALA A 170 15.77 1.29 -4.55
CA ALA A 170 15.54 0.10 -5.36
C ALA A 170 16.15 -1.16 -4.71
N LEU A 171 17.39 -1.06 -4.22
CA LEU A 171 18.10 -2.14 -3.54
C LEU A 171 17.37 -2.59 -2.27
N TYR A 172 16.90 -1.65 -1.45
CA TYR A 172 16.11 -1.97 -0.25
C TYR A 172 14.79 -2.66 -0.63
N CYS A 173 14.10 -2.19 -1.67
CA CYS A 173 12.88 -2.83 -2.15
C CYS A 173 13.11 -4.26 -2.65
N LEU A 174 14.18 -4.48 -3.43
CA LEU A 174 14.59 -5.81 -3.89
C LEU A 174 14.88 -6.74 -2.72
N TRP A 175 15.61 -6.27 -1.72
CA TRP A 175 15.95 -7.05 -0.54
C TRP A 175 14.71 -7.42 0.27
N VAL A 176 13.85 -6.45 0.61
CA VAL A 176 12.59 -6.70 1.34
C VAL A 176 11.67 -7.65 0.57
N SER A 177 11.54 -7.50 -0.76
CA SER A 177 10.72 -8.39 -1.59
C SER A 177 11.21 -9.85 -1.53
N ARG A 178 12.53 -10.06 -1.52
CA ARG A 178 13.14 -11.39 -1.34
C ARG A 178 12.88 -11.97 0.06
N LEU A 179 13.01 -11.14 1.10
CA LEU A 179 12.68 -11.53 2.48
C LEU A 179 11.20 -11.92 2.63
N LEU A 180 10.28 -11.20 1.98
CA LEU A 180 8.85 -11.54 1.93
C LEU A 180 8.58 -12.89 1.26
N ASN A 181 9.40 -13.25 0.27
CA ASN A 181 9.33 -14.54 -0.43
C ASN A 181 10.04 -15.68 0.34
N GLY A 182 10.59 -15.38 1.53
CA GLY A 182 11.14 -16.37 2.45
C GLY A 182 12.62 -16.71 2.22
N GLU A 183 13.34 -15.94 1.41
CA GLU A 183 14.80 -16.08 1.25
C GLU A 183 15.53 -15.75 2.56
N GLY A 184 16.69 -16.38 2.80
CA GLY A 184 17.52 -16.13 3.98
C GLY A 184 18.17 -14.74 3.94
N LYS A 185 18.43 -14.11 5.10
CA LYS A 185 18.89 -12.71 5.20
C LYS A 185 20.04 -12.34 4.26
N ARG A 186 21.13 -13.13 4.32
CA ARG A 186 22.36 -12.92 3.53
C ARG A 186 22.18 -13.29 2.06
N GLU A 187 21.44 -14.35 1.77
CA GLU A 187 21.13 -14.76 0.39
C GLU A 187 20.31 -13.68 -0.31
N ALA A 188 19.24 -13.21 0.33
CA ALA A 188 18.38 -12.14 -0.14
C ALA A 188 19.18 -10.86 -0.40
N TRP A 189 20.08 -10.47 0.52
CA TRP A 189 20.93 -9.29 0.36
C TRP A 189 21.86 -9.41 -0.86
N ARG A 190 22.63 -10.49 -0.96
CA ARG A 190 23.57 -10.71 -2.07
C ARG A 190 22.85 -10.76 -3.42
N ALA A 191 21.68 -11.39 -3.47
CA ALA A 191 20.88 -11.47 -4.68
C ALA A 191 20.30 -10.10 -5.07
N ALA A 192 19.79 -9.32 -4.11
CA ALA A 192 19.33 -7.95 -4.34
C ALA A 192 20.46 -7.04 -4.82
N LEU A 193 21.65 -7.14 -4.23
CA LEU A 193 22.83 -6.38 -4.62
C LEU A 193 23.27 -6.69 -6.06
N ASN A 194 23.38 -7.97 -6.41
CA ASN A 194 23.76 -8.39 -7.77
C ASN A 194 22.75 -7.91 -8.83
N GLU A 195 21.47 -7.88 -8.45
CA GLU A 195 20.41 -7.41 -9.31
C GLU A 195 20.40 -5.89 -9.46
N ALA A 196 20.66 -5.15 -8.38
CA ALA A 196 20.69 -3.69 -8.37
C ALA A 196 21.80 -3.11 -9.29
N LYS A 197 22.89 -3.83 -9.50
CA LYS A 197 23.97 -3.47 -10.45
C LYS A 197 23.51 -3.40 -11.91
N ASN A 198 22.38 -4.01 -12.23
CA ASN A 198 21.83 -4.06 -13.60
C ASN A 198 20.52 -3.27 -13.70
N LEU A 199 20.29 -2.29 -12.82
CA LEU A 199 19.13 -1.43 -12.91
C LEU A 199 19.16 -0.63 -14.21
N LYS A 200 17.99 -0.53 -14.83
CA LYS A 200 17.71 0.40 -15.93
C LYS A 200 17.03 1.63 -15.34
N ARG A 201 17.03 2.74 -16.08
CA ARG A 201 16.15 3.87 -15.78
C ARG A 201 14.70 3.46 -16.07
N TYR A 202 13.82 3.56 -15.06
CA TYR A 202 12.41 3.16 -15.18
C TYR A 202 11.49 4.31 -15.61
N ASP A 203 11.91 5.55 -15.44
CA ASP A 203 11.14 6.74 -15.83
C ASP A 203 12.08 7.91 -16.17
N GLU A 204 11.75 8.67 -17.21
CA GLU A 204 12.60 9.76 -17.72
C GLU A 204 12.62 11.00 -16.80
N ARG A 205 11.72 11.08 -15.82
CA ARG A 205 11.66 12.17 -14.85
C ARG A 205 12.64 11.99 -13.68
N THR A 206 13.09 10.76 -13.42
CA THR A 206 13.96 10.40 -12.29
C THR A 206 15.43 10.69 -12.57
N ALA A 207 16.32 10.61 -11.58
CA ALA A 207 17.75 10.77 -11.83
C ALA A 207 18.32 9.60 -12.66
N GLY A 208 17.74 8.41 -12.46
CA GLY A 208 18.24 7.17 -13.03
C GLY A 208 19.36 6.58 -12.16
N PRO A 209 19.76 5.32 -12.44
CA PRO A 209 20.68 4.57 -11.59
C PRO A 209 22.15 5.03 -11.70
N GLU A 210 22.46 6.02 -12.53
CA GLU A 210 23.82 6.51 -12.81
C GLU A 210 23.81 8.04 -13.00
N PRO A 211 24.92 8.74 -12.70
CA PRO A 211 26.22 8.20 -12.28
C PRO A 211 26.29 7.82 -10.79
N LEU A 212 27.05 6.78 -10.46
CA LEU A 212 27.44 6.42 -9.09
C LEU A 212 28.94 6.69 -8.83
N PRO A 213 29.34 7.05 -7.59
CA PRO A 213 30.76 7.08 -7.22
C PRO A 213 31.44 5.71 -7.36
N ASP A 214 32.73 5.70 -7.68
CA ASP A 214 33.52 4.46 -7.88
C ASP A 214 33.47 3.52 -6.65
N GLU A 215 33.37 4.10 -5.44
CA GLU A 215 33.30 3.42 -4.17
C GLU A 215 31.91 2.87 -3.80
N PHE A 216 30.85 3.22 -4.54
CA PHE A 216 29.47 2.89 -4.18
C PHE A 216 29.25 1.38 -4.04
N TRP A 217 29.57 0.60 -5.08
CA TRP A 217 29.41 -0.85 -5.06
C TRP A 217 30.41 -1.55 -4.13
N PRO A 218 31.73 -1.24 -4.16
CA PRO A 218 32.68 -1.81 -3.21
C PRO A 218 32.25 -1.64 -1.75
N ARG A 219 31.68 -0.49 -1.38
CA ARG A 219 31.18 -0.23 -0.02
C ARG A 219 30.04 -1.17 0.36
N LEU A 220 29.02 -1.30 -0.48
CA LEU A 220 27.86 -2.16 -0.21
C LEU A 220 28.18 -3.66 -0.26
N GLU A 221 29.18 -4.06 -1.07
CA GLU A 221 29.68 -5.44 -1.12
C GLU A 221 30.39 -5.87 0.17
N ASP A 222 31.10 -4.94 0.82
CA ASP A 222 31.92 -5.25 2.00
C ASP A 222 31.15 -5.24 3.33
N ILE A 223 29.86 -4.89 3.31
CA ILE A 223 29.00 -4.82 4.51
C ILE A 223 29.13 -6.05 5.40
N GLU A 224 29.15 -7.25 4.83
CA GLU A 224 29.21 -8.48 5.62
C GLU A 224 30.53 -8.67 6.39
N ASN A 225 31.61 -7.96 6.00
CA ASN A 225 32.92 -8.03 6.63
C ASN A 225 33.18 -6.89 7.62
N LEU A 226 32.30 -5.88 7.66
CA LEU A 226 32.42 -4.76 8.59
C LEU A 226 32.25 -5.22 10.04
N LYS A 227 32.88 -4.49 10.96
CA LYS A 227 32.63 -4.55 12.40
C LYS A 227 31.70 -3.41 12.80
N PHE A 228 31.02 -3.58 13.93
CA PHE A 228 30.08 -2.59 14.45
C PHE A 228 30.71 -1.20 14.61
N GLU A 229 31.97 -1.13 15.06
CA GLU A 229 32.69 0.14 15.27
C GLU A 229 33.07 0.86 13.97
N GLN A 230 32.96 0.18 12.83
CA GLN A 230 33.23 0.74 11.51
C GLN A 230 31.99 1.35 10.86
N LEU A 231 30.80 1.14 11.45
CA LEU A 231 29.59 1.80 10.99
C LEU A 231 29.74 3.31 11.25
N GLN A 232 29.58 4.11 10.20
CA GLN A 232 29.74 5.55 10.25
C GLN A 232 28.45 6.26 9.85
N PRO A 233 27.34 6.14 10.60
CA PRO A 233 26.18 6.96 10.32
C PRO A 233 26.53 8.42 10.58
N SER A 234 26.53 9.25 9.53
CA SER A 234 26.68 10.70 9.65
C SER A 234 25.60 11.25 10.57
N GLY A 235 26.00 11.95 11.64
CA GLY A 235 25.08 12.29 12.74
C GLY A 235 24.25 13.57 12.57
N TYR A 236 24.09 14.13 11.36
CA TYR A 236 23.41 15.43 11.18
C TYR A 236 22.76 15.69 9.80
N ALA A 237 22.96 14.83 8.80
CA ALA A 237 22.46 15.07 7.44
C ALA A 237 22.22 13.76 6.64
N GLY A 238 22.08 12.65 7.36
CA GLY A 238 21.79 11.30 6.86
C GLY A 238 22.18 10.98 5.41
N TYR A 239 23.41 10.51 5.18
CA TYR A 239 23.78 10.00 3.85
C TYR A 239 23.13 8.63 3.59
N VAL A 240 22.46 8.50 2.44
CA VAL A 240 21.63 7.32 2.11
C VAL A 240 22.41 5.99 2.13
N VAL A 241 23.66 5.98 1.69
CA VAL A 241 24.48 4.76 1.62
C VAL A 241 24.91 4.31 3.01
N GLU A 242 25.27 5.24 3.89
CA GLU A 242 25.61 4.97 5.30
C GLU A 242 24.40 4.42 6.06
N CYS A 243 23.23 4.99 5.83
CA CYS A 243 21.98 4.53 6.42
C CYS A 243 21.68 3.08 6.02
N LEU A 244 21.73 2.79 4.71
CA LEU A 244 21.49 1.43 4.20
C LEU A 244 22.55 0.44 4.72
N GLU A 245 23.81 0.84 4.75
CA GLU A 245 24.94 0.04 5.28
C GLU A 245 24.70 -0.39 6.72
N ALA A 246 24.42 0.57 7.61
CA ALA A 246 24.19 0.28 9.02
C ALA A 246 22.93 -0.57 9.26
N ALA A 247 21.84 -0.29 8.53
CA ALA A 247 20.60 -1.05 8.61
C ALA A 247 20.78 -2.51 8.17
N VAL A 248 21.38 -2.73 7.01
CA VAL A 248 21.66 -4.06 6.48
C VAL A 248 22.59 -4.80 7.43
N TRP A 249 23.71 -4.18 7.84
CA TRP A 249 24.66 -4.80 8.76
C TRP A 249 23.98 -5.30 10.03
N CYS A 250 23.16 -4.49 10.68
CA CYS A 250 22.47 -4.87 11.92
C CYS A 250 21.51 -6.04 11.68
N VAL A 251 20.72 -6.01 10.62
CA VAL A 251 19.77 -7.09 10.29
C VAL A 251 20.49 -8.40 9.98
N LEU A 252 21.65 -8.36 9.31
CA LEU A 252 22.44 -9.54 8.95
C LEU A 252 23.15 -10.20 10.15
N ASN A 253 23.38 -9.47 11.24
CA ASN A 253 24.20 -9.91 12.37
C ASN A 253 23.42 -10.21 13.66
N PHE A 254 22.15 -9.81 13.77
CA PHE A 254 21.30 -10.11 14.94
C PHE A 254 20.10 -10.98 14.57
N ASP A 255 19.65 -11.83 15.50
CA ASP A 255 18.69 -12.92 15.24
C ASP A 255 17.30 -12.73 15.88
N SER A 256 17.03 -11.55 16.42
CA SER A 256 15.69 -11.15 16.86
C SER A 256 15.38 -9.70 16.49
N TYR A 257 14.10 -9.38 16.35
CA TYR A 257 13.65 -8.01 16.08
C TYR A 257 14.13 -7.05 17.17
N GLU A 258 13.86 -7.37 18.44
CA GLU A 258 14.23 -6.53 19.58
C GLU A 258 15.74 -6.26 19.62
N GLU A 259 16.58 -7.29 19.45
CA GLU A 259 18.03 -7.12 19.44
C GLU A 259 18.51 -6.24 18.27
N THR A 260 17.98 -6.43 17.06
CA THR A 260 18.31 -5.60 15.91
C THR A 260 18.00 -4.13 16.17
N ILE A 261 16.79 -3.82 16.66
CA ILE A 261 16.39 -2.42 16.89
C ILE A 261 17.18 -1.79 18.02
N VAL A 262 17.31 -2.47 19.18
CA VAL A 262 18.12 -1.94 20.29
C VAL A 262 19.54 -1.67 19.83
N LYS A 263 20.14 -2.55 19.03
CA LYS A 263 21.51 -2.37 18.58
C LYS A 263 21.68 -1.17 17.65
N ILE A 264 20.77 -1.00 16.71
CA ILE A 264 20.95 0.03 15.69
C ILE A 264 20.62 1.43 16.21
N VAL A 265 19.55 1.62 16.99
CA VAL A 265 19.18 2.96 17.49
C VAL A 265 20.24 3.51 18.44
N ASN A 266 20.93 2.64 19.17
CA ASN A 266 22.02 3.03 20.07
C ASN A 266 23.34 3.38 19.35
N LEU A 267 23.38 3.34 18.01
CA LEU A 267 24.42 4.04 17.25
C LEU A 267 24.28 5.57 17.37
N ALA A 268 23.12 6.07 17.81
CA ALA A 268 22.79 7.49 17.85
C ALA A 268 22.93 8.15 16.46
N GLY A 269 23.13 9.48 16.39
CA GLY A 269 23.11 10.18 15.11
C GLY A 269 21.70 10.15 14.52
N GLU A 270 21.52 9.51 13.36
CA GLU A 270 20.22 9.37 12.66
C GLU A 270 19.45 8.15 13.18
N ALA A 271 19.34 8.03 14.51
CA ALA A 271 18.93 6.80 15.18
C ALA A 271 17.51 6.34 14.80
N ASP A 272 16.59 7.27 14.63
CA ASP A 272 15.23 7.07 14.12
C ASP A 272 15.26 6.49 12.70
N THR A 273 15.96 7.10 11.75
CA THR A 273 16.00 6.61 10.37
C THR A 273 16.71 5.28 10.23
N LEU A 274 17.81 5.08 10.96
CA LEU A 274 18.45 3.77 11.06
C LEU A 274 17.46 2.73 11.60
N GLY A 275 16.76 3.07 12.68
CA GLY A 275 15.73 2.26 13.30
C GLY A 275 14.59 1.92 12.33
N ALA A 276 14.10 2.90 11.57
CA ALA A 276 13.02 2.76 10.60
C ALA A 276 13.39 1.77 9.49
N VAL A 277 14.54 1.97 8.84
CA VAL A 277 15.00 1.14 7.72
C VAL A 277 15.33 -0.29 8.18
N ALA A 278 16.04 -0.44 9.31
CA ALA A 278 16.32 -1.76 9.87
C ALA A 278 15.05 -2.45 10.39
N GLY A 279 14.13 -1.69 10.99
CA GLY A 279 12.87 -2.18 11.53
C GLY A 279 11.90 -2.68 10.47
N GLY A 280 11.84 -2.03 9.31
CA GLY A 280 11.10 -2.54 8.16
C GLY A 280 11.60 -3.92 7.70
N ALA A 281 12.93 -4.06 7.56
CA ALA A 281 13.55 -5.31 7.11
C ALA A 281 13.47 -6.41 8.19
N ALA A 282 13.77 -6.09 9.44
CA ALA A 282 13.66 -7.03 10.56
C ALA A 282 12.21 -7.49 10.77
N GLY A 283 11.25 -6.56 10.73
CA GLY A 283 9.82 -6.86 10.80
C GLY A 283 9.35 -7.79 9.68
N THR A 284 9.90 -7.63 8.47
CA THR A 284 9.67 -8.56 7.35
C THR A 284 10.16 -9.99 7.66
N ILE A 285 11.30 -10.11 8.36
CA ILE A 285 11.95 -11.39 8.68
C ILE A 285 11.24 -12.12 9.82
N TYR A 286 10.93 -11.41 10.91
CA TYR A 286 10.46 -11.99 12.17
C TYR A 286 8.96 -11.89 12.39
N GLY A 287 8.27 -11.00 11.66
CA GLY A 287 6.83 -10.80 11.71
C GLY A 287 6.35 -9.99 12.90
N LEU A 288 5.05 -9.67 12.86
CA LEU A 288 4.37 -8.85 13.86
C LEU A 288 4.51 -9.41 15.29
N GLU A 289 4.43 -10.73 15.45
CA GLU A 289 4.44 -11.40 16.75
C GLU A 289 5.81 -11.31 17.44
N ALA A 290 6.88 -11.02 16.69
CA ALA A 290 8.23 -10.85 17.24
C ALA A 290 8.49 -9.43 17.78
N ILE A 291 7.63 -8.46 17.44
CA ILE A 291 7.74 -7.10 17.95
C ILE A 291 7.27 -7.10 19.42
N PRO A 292 8.08 -6.60 20.38
CA PRO A 292 7.68 -6.52 21.77
C PRO A 292 6.34 -5.82 21.96
N LYS A 293 5.39 -6.52 22.61
CA LYS A 293 4.05 -5.98 22.88
C LYS A 293 4.12 -4.62 23.61
N ARG A 294 5.09 -4.45 24.51
CA ARG A 294 5.31 -3.21 25.27
C ARG A 294 5.64 -2.01 24.38
N TRP A 295 6.35 -2.23 23.27
CA TRP A 295 6.63 -1.19 22.28
C TRP A 295 5.40 -0.89 21.43
N LEU A 296 4.70 -1.94 20.97
CA LEU A 296 3.44 -1.76 20.24
C LEU A 296 2.37 -1.04 21.08
N ASP A 297 2.29 -1.30 22.38
CA ASP A 297 1.29 -0.67 23.25
C ASP A 297 1.58 0.83 23.49
N ALA A 298 2.84 1.26 23.39
CA ALA A 298 3.26 2.65 23.54
C ALA A 298 3.30 3.42 22.21
N LEU A 299 3.29 2.73 21.07
CA LEU A 299 3.42 3.33 19.74
C LEU A 299 2.25 4.26 19.39
N TYR A 300 2.57 5.51 19.06
CA TYR A 300 1.62 6.52 18.63
C TYR A 300 0.88 6.08 17.35
N GLU A 301 -0.44 6.29 17.31
CA GLU A 301 -1.33 5.93 16.19
C GLU A 301 -1.23 4.47 15.69
N ARG A 302 -0.83 3.52 16.56
CA ARG A 302 -0.71 2.10 16.21
C ARG A 302 -1.91 1.52 15.43
N GLU A 303 -3.14 1.87 15.81
CA GLU A 303 -4.33 1.32 15.15
C GLU A 303 -4.42 1.75 13.68
N GLU A 304 -4.02 2.99 13.37
CA GLU A 304 -3.98 3.50 12.00
C GLU A 304 -2.85 2.83 11.21
N LEU A 305 -1.66 2.72 11.82
CA LEU A 305 -0.52 2.01 11.21
C LEU A 305 -0.87 0.55 10.87
N ALA A 306 -1.57 -0.14 11.78
CA ALA A 306 -2.03 -1.52 11.55
C ALA A 306 -3.03 -1.62 10.40
N LYS A 307 -3.99 -0.68 10.29
CA LYS A 307 -4.96 -0.63 9.17
C LYS A 307 -4.26 -0.42 7.82
N VAL A 308 -3.29 0.49 7.77
CA VAL A 308 -2.52 0.75 6.55
C VAL A 308 -1.66 -0.46 6.17
N GLY A 309 -0.96 -1.06 7.14
CA GLY A 309 -0.20 -2.30 6.92
C GLY A 309 -1.07 -3.46 6.39
N TYR A 310 -2.27 -3.65 6.94
CA TYR A 310 -3.24 -4.63 6.45
C TYR A 310 -3.70 -4.31 5.01
N SER A 311 -3.94 -3.03 4.71
CA SER A 311 -4.35 -2.59 3.37
C SER A 311 -3.27 -2.83 2.32
N LEU A 312 -1.99 -2.65 2.67
CA LEU A 312 -0.85 -2.97 1.80
C LEU A 312 -0.75 -4.49 1.55
N PHE A 313 -0.95 -5.31 2.58
CA PHE A 313 -1.03 -6.78 2.41
C PHE A 313 -2.16 -7.17 1.47
N ALA A 314 -3.37 -6.63 1.68
CA ALA A 314 -4.52 -6.90 0.83
C ALA A 314 -4.25 -6.47 -0.63
N LEU A 315 -3.64 -5.30 -0.84
CA LEU A 315 -3.26 -4.81 -2.17
C LEU A 315 -2.24 -5.72 -2.86
N ARG A 316 -1.25 -6.23 -2.12
CA ARG A 316 -0.25 -7.16 -2.67
C ARG A 316 -0.91 -8.44 -3.18
N GLU A 317 -1.77 -9.05 -2.37
CA GLU A 317 -2.47 -10.28 -2.74
C GLU A 317 -3.47 -10.02 -3.88
N HIS A 318 -4.11 -8.85 -3.91
CA HIS A 318 -4.89 -8.38 -5.05
C HIS A 318 -4.06 -8.32 -6.34
N LYS A 319 -2.92 -7.63 -6.35
CA LYS A 319 -2.02 -7.56 -7.51
C LYS A 319 -1.55 -8.96 -7.96
N ARG A 320 -1.28 -9.86 -7.02
CA ARG A 320 -0.95 -11.27 -7.33
C ARG A 320 -2.12 -12.00 -7.98
N ALA A 321 -3.33 -11.85 -7.45
CA ALA A 321 -4.52 -12.50 -7.99
C ALA A 321 -4.82 -12.01 -9.43
N TYR A 322 -4.74 -10.71 -9.66
CA TYR A 322 -5.05 -10.06 -10.93
C TYR A 322 -3.90 -10.05 -11.96
N SER A 323 -2.69 -10.50 -11.60
CA SER A 323 -1.61 -10.74 -12.57
C SER A 323 -1.83 -11.99 -13.44
N LYS A 324 -2.87 -12.80 -13.14
CA LYS A 324 -3.17 -14.03 -13.87
C LYS A 324 -3.69 -13.73 -15.28
N PRO A 325 -3.06 -14.30 -16.34
CA PRO A 325 -3.49 -14.05 -17.71
C PRO A 325 -4.98 -14.33 -17.93
N GLY A 326 -5.67 -13.41 -18.59
CA GLY A 326 -7.09 -13.53 -18.94
C GLY A 326 -8.08 -13.18 -17.82
N LEU A 327 -7.61 -12.83 -16.62
CA LEU A 327 -8.47 -12.27 -15.58
C LEU A 327 -8.57 -10.74 -15.78
N PRO A 328 -9.76 -10.17 -16.06
CA PRO A 328 -9.89 -8.72 -16.17
C PRO A 328 -9.58 -8.04 -14.81
N PRO A 329 -9.37 -6.72 -14.74
CA PRO A 329 -9.30 -5.98 -13.47
C PRO A 329 -10.66 -5.94 -12.77
N PHE A 330 -10.67 -5.67 -11.45
CA PHE A 330 -11.89 -5.39 -10.68
C PHE A 330 -12.43 -4.00 -11.06
N LEU A 331 -13.57 -3.94 -11.75
CA LEU A 331 -14.18 -2.69 -12.21
C LEU A 331 -15.69 -2.69 -11.96
N PHE A 332 -16.21 -1.53 -11.56
CA PHE A 332 -17.63 -1.29 -11.38
C PHE A 332 -18.02 0.14 -11.71
N ASP A 333 -19.30 0.32 -12.02
CA ASP A 333 -19.87 1.62 -12.39
C ASP A 333 -21.05 1.96 -11.48
N TRP A 334 -21.15 3.23 -11.09
CA TRP A 334 -22.34 3.76 -10.44
C TRP A 334 -23.46 3.95 -11.47
N LEU A 335 -24.61 3.34 -11.20
CA LEU A 335 -25.81 3.48 -12.01
C LEU A 335 -26.63 4.70 -11.57
N ASP A 336 -26.65 4.95 -10.26
CA ASP A 336 -27.22 6.12 -9.60
C ASP A 336 -26.47 6.41 -8.26
N SER A 337 -27.05 7.23 -7.37
CA SER A 337 -26.42 7.62 -6.10
C SER A 337 -26.34 6.50 -5.04
N GLN A 338 -27.14 5.45 -5.16
CA GLN A 338 -27.22 4.34 -4.22
C GLN A 338 -26.88 2.99 -4.84
N MET A 339 -26.87 2.85 -6.17
CA MET A 339 -26.66 1.55 -6.83
C MET A 339 -25.43 1.55 -7.74
N ALA A 340 -24.57 0.57 -7.53
CA ALA A 340 -23.42 0.26 -8.37
C ALA A 340 -23.52 -1.17 -8.92
N ALA A 341 -22.98 -1.40 -10.11
CA ALA A 341 -22.93 -2.71 -10.72
C ALA A 341 -21.53 -3.01 -11.26
N GLY A 342 -21.09 -4.25 -11.08
CA GLY A 342 -19.75 -4.65 -11.44
C GLY A 342 -19.61 -6.16 -11.56
N ARG A 343 -18.36 -6.56 -11.79
CA ARG A 343 -17.97 -7.98 -11.78
C ARG A 343 -17.86 -8.50 -10.35
N ASN A 344 -17.63 -9.79 -10.19
CA ASN A 344 -17.42 -10.33 -8.86
C ASN A 344 -16.13 -9.80 -8.19
N PRO A 345 -16.20 -9.43 -6.90
CA PRO A 345 -15.04 -9.21 -6.07
C PRO A 345 -14.39 -10.55 -5.72
N LEU A 346 -13.07 -10.58 -5.75
CA LEU A 346 -12.24 -11.77 -5.66
C LEU A 346 -11.36 -11.80 -4.41
N THR A 347 -10.91 -10.63 -3.95
CA THR A 347 -9.88 -10.47 -2.91
C THR A 347 -10.36 -9.63 -1.74
N THR A 348 -9.64 -9.65 -0.62
CA THR A 348 -9.86 -8.72 0.51
C THR A 348 -9.86 -7.28 0.02
N TYR A 349 -8.92 -6.95 -0.88
CA TYR A 349 -8.79 -5.58 -1.39
C TYR A 349 -10.01 -5.13 -2.18
N ASP A 350 -10.60 -6.00 -3.01
CA ASP A 350 -11.84 -5.68 -3.73
C ASP A 350 -12.98 -5.32 -2.75
N ALA A 351 -13.05 -6.02 -1.61
CA ALA A 351 -14.03 -5.73 -0.57
C ALA A 351 -13.73 -4.40 0.17
N LEU A 352 -12.45 -4.10 0.45
CA LEU A 352 -12.04 -2.80 0.99
C LEU A 352 -12.36 -1.65 0.03
N GLN A 353 -12.19 -1.84 -1.28
CA GLN A 353 -12.57 -0.86 -2.31
C GLN A 353 -14.07 -0.59 -2.31
N LEU A 354 -14.90 -1.63 -2.21
CA LEU A 354 -16.34 -1.47 -2.09
C LEU A 354 -16.72 -0.71 -0.81
N GLN A 355 -16.12 -1.03 0.33
CA GLN A 355 -16.35 -0.31 1.58
C GLN A 355 -15.94 1.17 1.48
N ALA A 356 -14.77 1.46 0.90
CA ALA A 356 -14.28 2.82 0.68
C ALA A 356 -15.21 3.63 -0.24
N ALA A 357 -15.86 2.99 -1.21
CA ALA A 357 -16.90 3.59 -2.05
C ALA A 357 -18.24 3.82 -1.30
N GLY A 358 -18.34 3.36 -0.04
CA GLY A 358 -19.52 3.46 0.81
C GLY A 358 -20.56 2.38 0.55
N ILE A 359 -20.18 1.26 -0.09
CA ILE A 359 -21.07 0.11 -0.27
C ILE A 359 -21.37 -0.52 1.08
N THR A 360 -22.65 -0.73 1.32
CA THR A 360 -23.20 -1.29 2.57
C THR A 360 -23.86 -2.65 2.35
N HIS A 361 -24.29 -2.91 1.11
CA HIS A 361 -25.06 -4.08 0.73
C HIS A 361 -24.50 -4.67 -0.56
N VAL A 362 -24.42 -6.00 -0.66
CA VAL A 362 -23.95 -6.72 -1.86
C VAL A 362 -25.00 -7.74 -2.27
N LEU A 363 -25.47 -7.64 -3.52
CA LEU A 363 -26.25 -8.67 -4.18
C LEU A 363 -25.33 -9.51 -5.08
N ASP A 364 -25.17 -10.77 -4.68
CA ASP A 364 -24.37 -11.75 -5.39
C ASP A 364 -25.26 -12.76 -6.11
N LEU A 365 -25.20 -12.72 -7.45
CA LEU A 365 -26.00 -13.55 -8.34
C LEU A 365 -25.30 -14.86 -8.75
N ARG A 366 -24.11 -15.13 -8.22
CA ARG A 366 -23.33 -16.31 -8.60
C ARG A 366 -23.84 -17.58 -7.95
N GLU A 367 -23.61 -18.72 -8.59
CA GLU A 367 -23.80 -20.04 -8.00
C GLU A 367 -22.70 -20.36 -6.99
N SER A 368 -22.99 -21.21 -6.00
CA SER A 368 -22.03 -21.58 -4.95
C SER A 368 -20.74 -22.23 -5.49
N HIS A 369 -20.82 -22.91 -6.63
CA HIS A 369 -19.65 -23.55 -7.26
C HIS A 369 -18.76 -22.56 -8.02
N GLU A 370 -19.26 -21.35 -8.35
CA GLU A 370 -18.46 -20.27 -8.95
C GLU A 370 -17.44 -19.67 -7.94
N TRP A 371 -17.39 -20.22 -6.72
CA TRP A 371 -16.43 -19.94 -5.64
C TRP A 371 -15.40 -21.05 -5.40
N SER A 372 -15.59 -22.24 -5.98
CA SER A 372 -14.73 -23.39 -5.66
C SER A 372 -13.41 -23.33 -6.43
N PRO A 373 -12.28 -23.77 -5.84
CA PRO A 373 -11.00 -23.84 -6.51
C PRO A 373 -11.11 -24.46 -7.91
N PRO A 374 -10.44 -23.87 -8.91
CA PRO A 374 -9.44 -22.82 -8.79
C PRO A 374 -10.01 -21.38 -8.69
N HIS A 375 -11.30 -21.20 -8.41
CA HIS A 375 -11.99 -19.90 -8.51
C HIS A 375 -11.95 -19.06 -7.22
N TYR A 376 -11.74 -17.77 -7.44
CA TYR A 376 -11.47 -16.71 -6.46
C TYR A 376 -12.75 -16.13 -5.86
N GLY A 377 -12.64 -15.55 -4.66
CA GLY A 377 -13.71 -14.74 -4.05
C GLY A 377 -14.07 -15.08 -2.61
N SER A 378 -13.78 -16.29 -2.10
CA SER A 378 -14.09 -16.62 -0.70
C SER A 378 -13.52 -15.58 0.27
N GLU A 379 -12.31 -15.11 -0.04
CA GLU A 379 -11.63 -14.03 0.67
C GLU A 379 -12.45 -12.73 0.72
N ALA A 380 -13.04 -12.30 -0.40
CA ALA A 380 -13.90 -11.12 -0.44
C ALA A 380 -15.18 -11.31 0.40
N VAL A 381 -15.77 -12.51 0.40
CA VAL A 381 -16.96 -12.84 1.18
C VAL A 381 -16.68 -12.81 2.67
N GLU A 382 -15.62 -13.48 3.11
CA GLU A 382 -15.17 -13.46 4.50
C GLU A 382 -14.88 -12.03 4.96
N THR A 383 -14.35 -11.20 4.04
CA THR A 383 -14.08 -9.79 4.31
C THR A 383 -15.38 -8.98 4.45
N PHE A 384 -16.42 -9.24 3.65
CA PHE A 384 -17.71 -8.54 3.81
C PHE A 384 -18.29 -8.67 5.22
N GLU A 385 -18.24 -9.87 5.80
CA GLU A 385 -18.71 -10.10 7.17
C GLU A 385 -17.92 -9.27 8.19
N LYS A 386 -16.59 -9.24 8.05
CA LYS A 386 -15.69 -8.44 8.92
C LYS A 386 -15.95 -6.93 8.79
N LEU A 387 -16.29 -6.47 7.59
CA LEU A 387 -16.57 -5.05 7.30
C LEU A 387 -18.01 -4.64 7.62
N GLY A 388 -18.88 -5.59 8.01
CA GLY A 388 -20.31 -5.32 8.26
C GLY A 388 -21.12 -5.07 6.99
N ILE A 389 -20.64 -5.52 5.81
CA ILE A 389 -21.37 -5.42 4.55
C ILE A 389 -22.43 -6.52 4.49
N THR A 390 -23.69 -6.14 4.32
CA THR A 390 -24.81 -7.10 4.25
C THR A 390 -24.87 -7.75 2.87
N ARG A 391 -24.72 -9.07 2.81
CA ARG A 391 -24.77 -9.83 1.55
C ARG A 391 -26.09 -10.58 1.38
N LEU A 392 -26.74 -10.42 0.23
CA LEU A 392 -27.74 -11.36 -0.27
C LEU A 392 -27.11 -12.22 -1.36
N HIS A 393 -27.11 -13.54 -1.13
CA HIS A 393 -26.71 -14.53 -2.13
C HIS A 393 -27.98 -15.11 -2.78
N GLN A 394 -28.28 -14.66 -4.01
CA GLN A 394 -29.42 -15.14 -4.81
C GLN A 394 -28.88 -15.74 -6.12
N PRO A 395 -28.48 -17.02 -6.12
CA PRO A 395 -27.82 -17.62 -7.28
C PRO A 395 -28.75 -17.71 -8.49
N ILE A 396 -28.30 -17.18 -9.63
CA ILE A 396 -28.94 -17.36 -10.93
C ILE A 396 -27.98 -18.18 -11.79
N VAL A 397 -28.44 -19.33 -12.26
CA VAL A 397 -27.61 -20.25 -13.06
C VAL A 397 -27.06 -19.53 -14.28
N ASP A 398 -25.75 -19.66 -14.51
CA ASP A 398 -25.11 -18.97 -15.63
C ASP A 398 -25.73 -19.43 -16.95
N THR A 399 -26.00 -18.49 -17.86
CA THR A 399 -26.72 -18.69 -19.13
C THR A 399 -28.23 -19.00 -19.06
N TYR A 400 -28.82 -19.22 -17.88
CA TYR A 400 -30.25 -19.52 -17.73
C TYR A 400 -31.10 -18.27 -17.47
N GLU A 401 -32.41 -18.46 -17.63
CA GLU A 401 -33.44 -17.44 -17.39
C GLU A 401 -33.75 -17.35 -15.89
N PRO A 402 -33.74 -16.15 -15.27
CA PRO A 402 -34.21 -15.97 -13.89
C PRO A 402 -35.69 -16.29 -13.79
N THR A 403 -36.12 -16.90 -12.69
CA THR A 403 -37.54 -17.17 -12.44
C THR A 403 -38.26 -15.91 -11.93
N ASN A 404 -39.59 -15.89 -12.00
CA ASN A 404 -40.38 -14.82 -11.38
C ASN A 404 -40.09 -14.72 -9.87
N GLY A 405 -39.87 -15.87 -9.20
CA GLY A 405 -39.50 -15.89 -7.79
C GLY A 405 -38.14 -15.25 -7.51
N ASP A 406 -37.17 -15.40 -8.41
CA ASP A 406 -35.87 -14.71 -8.30
C ASP A 406 -36.04 -13.20 -8.40
N PHE A 407 -36.81 -12.72 -9.39
CA PHE A 407 -37.07 -11.30 -9.55
C PHE A 407 -37.83 -10.72 -8.35
N ASP A 408 -38.86 -11.42 -7.85
CA ASP A 408 -39.64 -10.97 -6.70
C ASP A 408 -38.80 -10.90 -5.41
N ALA A 409 -37.97 -11.93 -5.15
CA ALA A 409 -37.09 -11.96 -4.00
C ALA A 409 -36.04 -10.83 -4.03
N ILE A 410 -35.43 -10.62 -5.20
CA ILE A 410 -34.43 -9.55 -5.38
C ILE A 410 -35.08 -8.17 -5.28
N ALA A 411 -36.23 -7.95 -5.94
CA ALA A 411 -36.92 -6.67 -5.90
C ALA A 411 -37.30 -6.28 -4.47
N LEU A 412 -37.86 -7.21 -3.69
CA LEU A 412 -38.21 -6.98 -2.29
C LEU A 412 -36.98 -6.64 -1.44
N TRP A 413 -35.87 -7.35 -1.63
CA TRP A 413 -34.65 -7.08 -0.88
C TRP A 413 -34.03 -5.72 -1.25
N LEU A 414 -34.00 -5.37 -2.54
CA LEU A 414 -33.50 -4.08 -3.02
C LEU A 414 -34.37 -2.93 -2.51
N GLU A 415 -35.70 -3.06 -2.55
CA GLU A 415 -36.62 -2.05 -2.01
C GLU A 415 -36.35 -1.79 -0.52
N LYS A 416 -36.19 -2.87 0.26
CA LYS A 416 -35.84 -2.75 1.68
C LYS A 416 -34.47 -2.09 1.88
N ALA A 417 -33.43 -2.54 1.16
CA ALA A 417 -32.08 -2.02 1.30
C ALA A 417 -32.00 -0.54 0.92
N LEU A 418 -32.63 -0.15 -0.19
CA LEU A 418 -32.59 1.21 -0.74
C LEU A 418 -33.55 2.19 -0.04
N SER A 419 -34.46 1.70 0.82
CA SER A 419 -35.35 2.56 1.61
C SER A 419 -34.61 3.51 2.57
N ASP A 420 -33.39 3.15 3.00
CA ASP A 420 -32.50 4.06 3.71
C ASP A 420 -31.57 4.77 2.70
N PRO A 421 -31.63 6.11 2.58
CA PRO A 421 -30.80 6.86 1.63
C PRO A 421 -29.29 6.77 1.90
N LYS A 422 -28.86 6.31 3.09
CA LYS A 422 -27.45 6.07 3.41
C LYS A 422 -26.94 4.76 2.84
N ASN A 423 -27.83 3.81 2.57
CA ASN A 423 -27.43 2.52 2.04
C ASN A 423 -27.05 2.65 0.57
N LYS A 424 -25.94 2.00 0.23
CA LYS A 424 -25.53 1.78 -1.15
C LYS A 424 -25.39 0.29 -1.42
N VAL A 425 -25.92 -0.14 -2.56
CA VAL A 425 -25.99 -1.53 -3.00
C VAL A 425 -25.04 -1.75 -4.17
N TYR A 426 -24.24 -2.80 -4.08
CA TYR A 426 -23.43 -3.32 -5.16
C TYR A 426 -24.04 -4.61 -5.72
N VAL A 427 -24.27 -4.66 -7.03
CA VAL A 427 -24.86 -5.84 -7.68
C VAL A 427 -23.87 -6.46 -8.66
N HIS A 428 -23.64 -7.76 -8.54
CA HIS A 428 -22.75 -8.47 -9.44
C HIS A 428 -23.21 -9.90 -9.75
N CYS A 429 -22.81 -10.39 -10.91
CA CYS A 429 -22.72 -11.83 -11.22
C CYS A 429 -21.23 -12.19 -11.31
N ARG A 430 -20.81 -13.01 -12.27
CA ARG A 430 -19.38 -13.19 -12.56
C ARG A 430 -18.79 -11.96 -13.26
N ALA A 431 -19.22 -11.66 -14.49
CA ALA A 431 -18.70 -10.52 -15.25
C ALA A 431 -19.43 -9.19 -14.98
N GLY A 432 -20.60 -9.24 -14.34
CA GLY A 432 -21.45 -8.05 -14.18
C GLY A 432 -22.06 -7.57 -15.48
N MET A 433 -22.35 -8.49 -16.41
CA MET A 433 -22.78 -8.19 -17.79
C MET A 433 -24.17 -8.71 -18.13
N GLU A 434 -24.44 -10.00 -17.89
CA GLU A 434 -25.64 -10.66 -18.39
C GLU A 434 -26.72 -10.74 -17.30
N ARG A 435 -26.54 -11.65 -16.32
CA ARG A 435 -27.43 -11.83 -15.15
C ARG A 435 -27.70 -10.50 -14.42
N THR A 436 -26.63 -9.75 -14.14
CA THR A 436 -26.70 -8.42 -13.52
C THR A 436 -27.55 -7.46 -14.35
N ALA A 437 -27.33 -7.37 -15.66
CA ALA A 437 -28.11 -6.48 -16.51
C ALA A 437 -29.59 -6.88 -16.56
N SER A 438 -29.89 -8.19 -16.64
CA SER A 438 -31.26 -8.70 -16.65
C SER A 438 -32.03 -8.26 -15.42
N ILE A 439 -31.47 -8.51 -14.23
CA ILE A 439 -32.08 -8.14 -12.95
C ILE A 439 -32.26 -6.63 -12.84
N LEU A 440 -31.20 -5.86 -13.07
CA LEU A 440 -31.23 -4.42 -12.87
C LEU A 440 -32.13 -3.70 -13.87
N CYS A 441 -32.14 -4.12 -15.14
CA CYS A 441 -33.04 -3.53 -16.14
C CYS A 441 -34.51 -3.84 -15.85
N ALA A 442 -34.82 -5.06 -15.39
CA ALA A 442 -36.19 -5.42 -15.03
C ALA A 442 -36.68 -4.59 -13.84
N ILE A 443 -35.88 -4.47 -12.79
CA ILE A 443 -36.25 -3.74 -11.57
C ILE A 443 -36.36 -2.24 -11.85
N PHE A 444 -35.41 -1.67 -12.60
CA PHE A 444 -35.48 -0.29 -13.06
C PHE A 444 -36.75 -0.03 -13.88
N ALA A 445 -37.06 -0.90 -14.84
CA ALA A 445 -38.26 -0.78 -15.66
C ALA A 445 -39.54 -0.76 -14.82
N ARG A 446 -39.64 -1.65 -13.82
CA ARG A 446 -40.78 -1.68 -12.89
C ARG A 446 -40.88 -0.39 -12.06
N GLN A 447 -39.77 0.08 -11.50
CA GLN A 447 -39.74 1.27 -10.65
C GLN A 447 -40.09 2.55 -11.40
N HIS A 448 -39.71 2.64 -12.68
CA HIS A 448 -39.86 3.85 -13.50
C HIS A 448 -41.02 3.78 -14.50
N GLY A 449 -41.74 2.65 -14.57
CA GLY A 449 -42.84 2.46 -15.52
C GLY A 449 -42.39 2.48 -16.99
N THR A 450 -41.17 2.02 -17.28
CA THR A 450 -40.61 1.98 -18.64
C THR A 450 -40.62 0.56 -19.19
N SER A 451 -40.38 0.41 -20.49
CA SER A 451 -40.07 -0.89 -21.07
C SER A 451 -38.68 -1.40 -20.63
N PHE A 452 -38.45 -2.70 -20.77
CA PHE A 452 -37.14 -3.31 -20.54
C PHE A 452 -36.07 -2.72 -21.49
N GLU A 453 -36.41 -2.49 -22.75
CA GLU A 453 -35.53 -1.89 -23.76
C GLU A 453 -35.07 -0.48 -23.39
N GLU A 454 -36.00 0.35 -22.89
CA GLU A 454 -35.69 1.69 -22.43
C GLU A 454 -34.78 1.66 -21.21
N ALA A 455 -35.09 0.80 -20.23
CA ALA A 455 -34.25 0.60 -19.05
C ALA A 455 -32.83 0.15 -19.44
N LEU A 456 -32.71 -0.84 -20.33
CA LEU A 456 -31.42 -1.30 -20.84
C LEU A 456 -30.67 -0.19 -21.58
N THR A 457 -31.36 0.63 -22.37
CA THR A 457 -30.76 1.77 -23.07
C THR A 457 -30.23 2.81 -22.08
N ILE A 458 -30.98 3.12 -21.02
CA ILE A 458 -30.58 4.07 -19.98
C ILE A 458 -29.37 3.54 -19.21
N LEU A 459 -29.45 2.32 -18.69
CA LEU A 459 -28.39 1.73 -17.86
C LEU A 459 -27.11 1.46 -18.67
N ARG A 460 -27.22 1.13 -19.96
CA ARG A 460 -26.04 1.01 -20.85
C ARG A 460 -25.25 2.31 -21.02
N ARG A 461 -25.87 3.49 -20.84
CA ARG A 461 -25.11 4.75 -20.86
C ARG A 461 -24.17 4.87 -19.66
N LYS A 462 -24.51 4.23 -18.54
CA LYS A 462 -23.67 4.16 -17.33
C LYS A 462 -22.71 2.98 -17.37
N ARG A 463 -23.18 1.83 -17.87
CA ARG A 463 -22.40 0.61 -17.97
C ARG A 463 -22.55 -0.04 -19.36
N PRO A 464 -21.73 0.35 -20.35
CA PRO A 464 -21.88 -0.08 -21.75
C PRO A 464 -21.81 -1.59 -21.98
N ILE A 465 -21.15 -2.33 -21.07
CA ILE A 465 -20.97 -3.79 -21.18
C ILE A 465 -22.21 -4.62 -20.82
N PHE A 466 -23.31 -3.98 -20.38
CA PHE A 466 -24.56 -4.69 -20.11
C PHE A 466 -25.08 -5.40 -21.37
N ALA A 467 -25.23 -6.72 -21.27
CA ALA A 467 -25.58 -7.58 -22.40
C ALA A 467 -26.43 -8.78 -21.92
N PRO A 468 -27.68 -8.55 -21.46
CA PRO A 468 -28.53 -9.65 -21.02
C PRO A 468 -28.79 -10.62 -22.18
N LEU A 469 -28.81 -11.92 -21.88
CA LEU A 469 -29.05 -12.96 -22.90
C LEU A 469 -30.50 -12.94 -23.38
N PRO A 470 -30.80 -13.40 -24.61
CA PRO A 470 -32.17 -13.39 -25.15
C PRO A 470 -33.21 -14.07 -24.24
N GLY A 471 -32.85 -15.16 -23.56
CA GLY A 471 -33.72 -15.81 -22.59
C GLY A 471 -33.96 -14.98 -21.34
N GLN A 472 -32.92 -14.35 -20.81
CA GLN A 472 -33.01 -13.46 -19.66
C GLN A 472 -33.92 -12.25 -19.95
N ILE A 473 -33.83 -11.69 -21.16
CA ILE A 473 -34.72 -10.61 -21.63
C ILE A 473 -36.18 -11.10 -21.67
N ARG A 474 -36.45 -12.29 -22.20
CA ARG A 474 -37.81 -12.86 -22.24
C ARG A 474 -38.38 -13.03 -20.84
N ALA A 475 -37.62 -13.59 -19.91
CA ALA A 475 -38.04 -13.78 -18.53
C ALA A 475 -38.30 -12.45 -17.82
N ALA A 476 -37.42 -11.47 -17.97
CA ALA A 476 -37.61 -10.12 -17.43
C ALA A 476 -38.90 -9.47 -17.94
N LYS A 477 -39.17 -9.57 -19.25
CA LYS A 477 -40.42 -9.05 -19.85
C LYS A 477 -41.66 -9.80 -19.36
N ALA A 478 -41.58 -11.12 -19.23
CA ALA A 478 -42.68 -11.93 -18.71
C ALA A 478 -43.02 -11.53 -17.27
N TRP A 479 -42.00 -11.30 -16.44
CA TRP A 479 -42.18 -10.82 -15.07
C TRP A 479 -42.77 -9.41 -15.00
N LEU A 480 -42.32 -8.49 -15.86
CA LEU A 480 -42.86 -7.13 -15.96
C LEU A 480 -44.34 -7.10 -16.36
N ALA A 481 -44.82 -8.10 -17.11
CA ALA A 481 -46.21 -8.17 -17.57
C ALA A 481 -47.21 -8.70 -16.52
N ILE A 482 -46.72 -9.22 -15.39
CA ILE A 482 -47.54 -9.76 -14.29
C ILE A 482 -48.00 -8.66 -13.32
N THR A 483 -47.30 -7.53 -13.35
CA THR A 483 -47.54 -6.32 -12.55
C THR A 483 -48.10 -5.22 -13.42
#